data_AF-A0A1F5FIV6-F1
#
_entry.id   AF-A0A1F5FIV6-F1
#
_cell.length_a   1.000
_cell.length_b   1.000
_cell.length_c   1.000
_cell.angle_alpha   90.00
_cell.angle_beta   90.00
_cell.angle_gamma   90.00
#
_symmetry.space_group_name_H-M   'P 1'
#
loop_
_entity.id
_entity.type
_entity.pdbx_description
1 polymer ?
#
loop_
_entity_poly.entity_id
_entity_poly.type
_entity_poly.pdbx_seq_one_letter_code
_entity_poly.pdbx_strand_id
1 'polypeptide(L)'
;MITPQSQVKVNLPLPLKEFLESRANRFGMPISVYVKHLILKDVESMEYPTYQASRLTIERAKEALKNESESVAVDNIDEFFEKL
;
A
#
# COMPACT_ATOMS: atom_id res chain seq x y z
N MET A 1 6.71 5.87 -16.47
CA MET A 1 5.80 5.13 -15.58
C MET A 1 4.55 5.97 -15.38
N ILE A 2 3.37 5.41 -15.64
CA ILE A 2 2.10 6.06 -15.27
C ILE A 2 1.78 5.54 -13.87
N THR A 3 1.97 6.37 -12.85
CA THR A 3 1.59 5.99 -11.48
C THR A 3 0.06 6.05 -11.39
N PRO A 4 -0.65 4.93 -11.13
CA PRO A 4 -2.09 4.98 -10.98
C PRO A 4 -2.46 5.88 -9.80
N GLN A 5 -3.30 6.89 -10.06
CA GLN A 5 -3.78 7.84 -9.05
C GLN A 5 -5.30 7.71 -8.91
N SER A 6 -5.79 7.68 -7.68
CA SER A 6 -7.22 7.77 -7.35
C SER A 6 -7.56 9.15 -6.78
N GLN A 7 -8.75 9.65 -7.10
CA GLN A 7 -9.26 10.93 -6.60
C GLN A 7 -10.26 10.70 -5.47
N VAL A 8 -10.11 11.44 -4.37
CA VAL A 8 -11.07 11.47 -3.27
C VAL A 8 -11.86 12.78 -3.33
N LYS A 9 -13.19 12.69 -3.43
CA LYS A 9 -14.11 13.84 -3.40
C LYS A 9 -15.01 13.73 -2.18
N VAL A 10 -15.05 14.78 -1.36
CA VAL A 10 -15.78 14.78 -0.09
C VAL A 10 -16.65 16.03 0.00
N ASN A 11 -17.90 15.86 0.41
CA ASN A 11 -18.80 16.97 0.72
C ASN A 11 -18.71 17.25 2.21
N LEU A 12 -18.40 18.49 2.59
CA LEU A 12 -18.27 18.91 3.98
C LEU A 12 -19.24 20.06 4.27
N PRO A 13 -19.82 20.13 5.48
CA PRO A 13 -20.49 21.34 5.94
C PRO A 13 -19.53 22.54 5.85
N LEU A 14 -20.05 23.72 5.48
CA LEU A 14 -19.25 24.93 5.32
C LEU A 14 -18.38 25.26 6.55
N PRO A 15 -18.91 25.20 7.80
CA PRO A 15 -18.09 25.48 8.98
C PRO A 15 -16.92 24.52 9.16
N LEU A 16 -17.09 23.26 8.77
CA LEU A 16 -16.03 22.26 8.86
C LEU A 16 -14.94 22.52 7.81
N LYS A 17 -15.33 22.90 6.59
CA LYS A 17 -14.38 23.30 5.54
C LYS A 17 -13.52 24.47 6.03
N GLU A 18 -14.15 25.53 6.54
CA GLU A 18 -13.45 26.73 7.02
C GLU A 18 -12.48 26.41 8.16
N PHE A 19 -12.90 25.56 9.10
CA PHE A 19 -12.04 25.12 10.19
C PHE A 19 -10.81 24.34 9.71
N LEU A 20 -11.00 23.40 8.77
CA LEU A 20 -9.90 22.64 8.17
C LEU A 20 -8.96 23.52 7.36
N GLU A 21 -9.50 24.50 6.63
CA GLU A 21 -8.72 25.47 5.87
C GLU A 21 -7.88 26.36 6.79
N SER A 22 -8.46 26.85 7.90
CA SER A 22 -7.73 27.57 8.94
C SER A 22 -6.58 26.75 9.53
N ARG A 23 -6.81 25.46 9.82
CA ARG A 23 -5.78 24.53 10.31
C ARG A 23 -4.66 24.34 9.29
N ALA A 24 -4.99 24.13 8.01
CA ALA A 24 -4.03 23.96 6.93
C ALA A 24 -3.17 25.22 6.73
N ASN A 25 -3.79 26.40 6.80
CA ASN A 25 -3.13 27.69 6.67
C ASN A 25 -2.08 27.94 7.76
N ARG A 26 -2.26 27.40 8.97
CA ARG A 26 -1.24 27.49 10.05
C ARG A 26 0.09 26.84 9.67
N PHE A 27 0.06 25.88 8.75
CA PHE A 27 1.24 25.19 8.24
C PHE A 27 1.64 25.70 6.84
N GLY A 28 0.96 26.72 6.31
CA GLY A 28 1.23 27.27 4.98
C GLY A 28 0.89 26.31 3.84
N MET A 29 -0.04 25.38 4.04
CA MET A 29 -0.36 24.32 3.07
C MET A 29 -1.84 24.34 2.65
N PRO A 30 -2.15 23.89 1.42
CA PRO A 30 -3.52 23.73 0.96
C PRO A 30 -4.30 22.69 1.78
N ILE A 31 -5.62 22.85 1.86
CA ILE A 31 -6.53 21.91 2.55
C ILE A 31 -6.38 20.47 2.03
N SER A 32 -6.12 20.27 0.73
CA SER A 32 -5.93 18.94 0.14
C SER A 32 -4.71 18.21 0.70
N VAL A 33 -3.61 18.94 0.92
CA VAL A 33 -2.37 18.39 1.50
C VAL A 33 -2.60 18.07 2.98
N TYR A 34 -3.33 18.93 3.69
CA TYR A 34 -3.68 18.69 5.09
C TYR A 34 -4.56 17.45 5.26
N VAL A 35 -5.59 17.29 4.43
CA VAL A 35 -6.44 16.10 4.43
C VAL A 35 -5.63 14.84 4.09
N LYS A 36 -4.73 14.91 3.10
CA LYS A 36 -3.82 13.80 2.77
C LYS A 36 -2.96 13.41 3.97
N HIS A 37 -2.39 14.37 4.69
CA HIS A 37 -1.61 14.12 5.90
C HIS A 37 -2.44 13.43 6.99
N LEU A 38 -3.68 13.88 7.22
CA LEU A 38 -4.57 13.26 8.20
C LEU A 38 -4.88 11.80 7.84
N ILE A 39 -5.17 11.51 6.56
CA ILE A 39 -5.40 10.14 6.08
C ILE A 39 -4.15 9.27 6.32
N LEU A 40 -2.96 9.77 5.95
CA LEU A 40 -1.72 9.03 6.13
C LEU A 40 -1.45 8.71 7.60
N LYS A 41 -1.71 9.67 8.49
CA LYS A 41 -1.52 9.49 9.93
C LYS A 41 -2.52 8.50 10.53
N ASP A 42 -3.74 8.46 10.03
CA ASP A 42 -4.77 7.51 10.46
C ASP A 42 -4.41 6.06 10.08
N VAL A 43 -3.86 5.86 8.89
CA VAL A 43 -3.48 4.53 8.38
C VAL A 43 -2.04 4.14 8.70
N GLU A 44 -1.25 5.01 9.34
CA GLU A 44 0.18 4.79 9.59
C GLU A 44 0.45 3.52 10.40
N SER A 45 -0.41 3.22 11.37
CA SER A 45 -0.32 2.03 12.22
C SER A 45 -1.21 0.87 11.75
N MET A 46 -1.91 1.01 10.62
CA MET A 46 -2.73 -0.07 10.09
C MET A 46 -1.84 -1.01 9.29
N GLU A 47 -1.80 -2.28 9.69
CA GLU A 47 -1.24 -3.31 8.81
C GLU A 47 -1.99 -3.30 7.49
N TYR A 48 -1.26 -3.33 6.38
CA TYR A 48 -1.87 -3.45 5.06
C TYR A 48 -2.79 -4.67 5.07
N PRO A 49 -4.06 -4.56 4.63
CA PRO A 49 -5.00 -5.67 4.73
C PRO A 49 -4.44 -6.88 3.99
N THR A 50 -4.05 -7.91 4.76
CA THR A 50 -3.64 -9.19 4.20
C THR A 50 -4.90 -9.94 3.83
N TYR A 51 -5.20 -10.02 2.54
CA TYR A 51 -6.28 -10.85 2.05
C TYR A 51 -5.89 -12.32 2.17
N GLN A 52 -6.85 -13.18 2.53
CA GLN A 52 -6.61 -14.62 2.51
C GLN A 52 -6.31 -15.05 1.07
N ALA A 53 -5.15 -15.65 0.85
CA ALA A 53 -4.79 -16.20 -0.45
C ALA A 53 -5.83 -17.25 -0.89
N SER A 54 -6.04 -17.38 -2.21
CA SER A 54 -6.97 -18.38 -2.73
C SER A 54 -6.57 -19.79 -2.27
N ARG A 55 -7.54 -20.70 -2.16
CA ARG A 55 -7.27 -22.10 -1.76
C ARG A 55 -6.14 -22.73 -2.60
N LEU A 56 -6.18 -22.48 -3.92
CA LEU A 56 -5.17 -22.94 -4.86
C LEU A 56 -3.76 -22.40 -4.53
N THR A 57 -3.65 -21.13 -4.16
CA THR A 57 -2.37 -20.51 -3.79
C THR A 57 -1.83 -21.14 -2.51
N ILE A 58 -2.70 -21.38 -1.53
CA ILE A 58 -2.33 -22.02 -0.25
C ILE A 58 -1.85 -23.46 -0.49
N GLU A 59 -2.56 -24.23 -1.34
CA GLU A 59 -2.18 -25.61 -1.68
C GLU A 59 -0.82 -25.67 -2.37
N ARG A 60 -0.59 -24.81 -3.37
CA ARG A 60 0.71 -24.73 -4.08
C ARG A 60 1.85 -24.30 -3.16
N ALA A 61 1.61 -23.32 -2.28
CA ALA A 61 2.62 -22.90 -1.31
C ALA A 61 2.99 -24.04 -0.36
N LYS A 62 2.00 -24.82 0.11
CA LYS A 62 2.26 -26.00 0.95
C LYS A 62 3.02 -27.09 0.22
N GLU A 63 2.73 -27.31 -1.07
CA GLU A 63 3.45 -28.27 -1.89
C GLU A 63 4.89 -27.83 -2.13
N ALA A 64 5.12 -26.57 -2.48
CA ALA A 64 6.45 -26.00 -2.65
C ALA A 64 7.31 -26.12 -1.38
N LEU A 65 6.73 -25.84 -0.20
CA LEU A 65 7.44 -26.01 1.08
C LEU A 65 7.76 -27.47 1.41
N LYS A 66 6.96 -28.43 0.94
CA LYS A 66 7.27 -29.86 1.13
C LYS A 66 8.40 -30.33 0.23
N ASN A 67 8.50 -29.75 -0.97
CA ASN A 67 9.50 -30.10 -1.96
C ASN A 67 10.71 -29.16 -1.91
N GLU A 68 10.96 -28.50 -0.77
CA GLU A 68 12.08 -27.56 -0.60
C GLU A 68 13.44 -28.20 -0.93
N SER A 69 13.59 -29.51 -0.68
CA SER A 69 14.80 -30.27 -1.04
C SER A 69 15.09 -30.38 -2.53
N GLU A 70 14.09 -30.12 -3.39
CA GLU A 70 14.22 -30.11 -4.85
C GLU A 70 14.63 -28.72 -5.37
N SER A 71 14.85 -27.76 -4.48
CA SER A 71 15.27 -26.40 -4.84
C SER A 71 16.66 -26.40 -5.46
N VAL A 72 16.82 -25.59 -6.51
CA VAL A 72 18.13 -25.34 -7.13
C VAL A 72 18.77 -24.17 -6.41
N ALA A 73 19.91 -24.40 -5.78
CA ALA A 73 20.73 -23.32 -5.24
C ALA A 73 21.34 -22.51 -6.39
N VAL A 74 21.19 -21.19 -6.34
CA VAL A 74 21.76 -20.28 -7.33
C VAL A 74 22.49 -19.16 -6.59
N ASP A 75 23.81 -19.09 -6.79
CA ASP A 75 24.69 -18.17 -6.07
C ASP A 75 24.90 -16.84 -6.81
N ASN A 76 24.47 -16.77 -8.08
CA ASN A 76 24.57 -15.57 -8.91
C ASN A 76 23.18 -15.09 -9.37
N ILE A 77 22.90 -13.80 -9.18
CA ILE A 77 21.63 -13.20 -9.58
C ILE A 77 21.39 -13.24 -11.09
N ASP A 78 22.45 -13.17 -11.91
CA ASP A 78 22.35 -13.25 -13.37
C ASP A 78 21.91 -14.65 -13.80
N GLU A 79 22.51 -15.68 -13.19
CA GLU A 79 22.16 -17.09 -13.41
C GLU A 79 20.73 -17.40 -12.95
N PHE A 80 20.25 -16.74 -11.89
CA PHE A 80 18.89 -16.90 -11.40
C PHE A 80 17.87 -16.43 -12.45
N PHE A 81 18.10 -15.28 -13.08
CA PHE A 81 17.20 -14.76 -14.11
C PHE A 81 17.28 -15.52 -15.44
N GLU A 82 18.41 -16.14 -15.77
CA GLU A 82 18.50 -17.04 -16.93
C GLU A 82 17.72 -18.35 -16.74
N LYS A 83 17.51 -18.79 -15.50
CA LYS A 83 16.84 -20.05 -15.15
C LYS A 83 15.38 -19.91 -14.68
N LEU A 84 14.85 -18.68 -14.69
CA LEU A 84 13.50 -18.34 -14.25
C LEU A 84 12.42 -18.73 -15.28
#